data_AF-A0A7X8XN64-F1
#
_entry.id   AF-A0A7X8XN64-F1
#
_cell.length_a   1.000
_cell.length_b   1.000
_cell.length_c   1.000
_cell.angle_alpha   90.00
_cell.angle_beta   90.00
_cell.angle_gamma   90.00
#
_symmetry.space_group_name_H-M   'P 1'
#
loop_
_entity.id
_entity.type
_entity.pdbx_description
1 polymer ?
#
loop_
_entity_poly.entity_id
_entity_poly.type
_entity_poly.pdbx_seq_one_letter_code
_entity_poly.pdbx_strand_id
1 'polypeptide(L)'
;FTQVSVGLNEDGAPNGDCERPTISAFGRYIAFESKATNLVPDQDPDDNHRNIFVHDRLTGTTVRASLGVDSENPDNDSDFPSISADGNLVAFRSKATNLLADPSPSGMIYVRDMATKTTTMVSVYNDGNPAAETYYTPTISGNGRYVAFSTDAALVPEDTNGKWDVYLRDLREGTTILVSQNATAINGGNYDSSFPMLSFDGAFALFTTWATDLIPGGAPSIYAQVYVRDLLNGLNDLVSSTPAKVPGNQHSCTR
;
A
#
# COMPACT_ATOMS: atom_id res chain seq x y z
N PHE A 1 2.35 26.68 -7.58
CA PHE A 1 1.70 25.53 -6.92
C PHE A 1 1.07 24.67 -8.00
N THR A 2 1.43 23.40 -8.14
CA THR A 2 0.76 22.50 -9.09
C THR A 2 -0.38 21.84 -8.36
N GLN A 3 -1.60 22.27 -8.68
CA GLN A 3 -2.83 21.62 -8.24
C GLN A 3 -3.06 20.41 -9.15
N VAL A 4 -3.29 19.24 -8.56
CA VAL A 4 -3.34 17.94 -9.28
C VAL A 4 -4.75 17.42 -9.49
N SER A 5 -5.76 18.11 -8.91
CA SER A 5 -7.17 17.86 -9.17
C SER A 5 -7.95 19.17 -9.20
N VAL A 6 -8.60 19.42 -10.33
CA VAL A 6 -9.75 20.32 -10.45
C VAL A 6 -10.75 19.63 -11.37
N GLY A 7 -11.65 18.82 -10.80
CA GLY A 7 -12.92 18.54 -11.45
C GLY A 7 -13.77 19.78 -11.28
N LEU A 8 -13.68 20.72 -12.22
CA LEU A 8 -14.54 21.91 -12.23
C LEU A 8 -15.88 21.52 -12.86
N ASN A 9 -16.94 21.60 -12.07
CA ASN A 9 -18.27 21.88 -12.64
C ASN A 9 -18.34 23.39 -12.96
N GLU A 10 -19.37 23.83 -13.71
CA GLU A 10 -19.56 25.21 -14.21
C GLU A 10 -19.56 26.31 -13.12
N ASP A 11 -19.53 25.94 -11.84
CA ASP A 11 -19.56 26.80 -10.66
C ASP A 11 -18.27 26.78 -9.80
N GLY A 12 -17.25 25.99 -10.18
CA GLY A 12 -15.91 26.08 -9.59
C GLY A 12 -15.72 25.45 -8.20
N ALA A 13 -16.62 24.56 -7.76
CA ALA A 13 -16.46 23.77 -6.52
C ALA A 13 -15.82 22.38 -6.80
N PRO A 14 -14.94 21.86 -5.90
CA PRO A 14 -14.34 20.53 -6.05
C PRO A 14 -15.39 19.41 -5.93
N ASN A 15 -15.38 18.44 -6.86
CA ASN A 15 -16.43 17.43 -7.03
C ASN A 15 -16.00 15.96 -6.73
N GLY A 16 -15.22 15.70 -5.68
CA GLY A 16 -14.96 14.33 -5.22
C GLY A 16 -13.78 14.20 -4.25
N ASP A 17 -13.92 13.35 -3.23
CA ASP A 17 -12.95 13.15 -2.15
C ASP A 17 -11.56 12.75 -2.70
N CYS A 18 -10.53 13.53 -2.37
CA CYS A 18 -9.12 13.19 -2.59
C CYS A 18 -8.52 12.71 -1.27
N GLU A 19 -8.66 11.42 -0.95
CA GLU A 19 -7.97 10.82 0.18
C GLU A 19 -6.67 10.16 -0.31
N ARG A 20 -5.50 10.74 0.03
CA ARG A 20 -4.15 10.13 -0.06
C ARG A 20 -3.42 10.19 -1.43
N PRO A 21 -3.09 11.39 -1.95
CA PRO A 21 -2.13 11.50 -3.04
C PRO A 21 -0.73 11.05 -2.60
N THR A 22 0.02 10.41 -3.50
CA THR A 22 1.44 10.09 -3.34
C THR A 22 2.27 10.68 -4.46
N ILE A 23 3.55 10.95 -4.20
CA ILE A 23 4.42 11.68 -5.12
C ILE A 23 5.75 10.94 -5.30
N SER A 24 6.16 10.78 -6.55
CA SER A 24 7.46 10.21 -6.93
C SER A 24 8.65 11.08 -6.47
N ALA A 25 9.87 10.54 -6.52
CA ALA A 25 11.05 11.31 -6.19
C ALA A 25 11.23 12.47 -7.16
N PHE A 26 11.69 13.61 -6.64
CA PHE A 26 11.78 14.89 -7.36
C PHE A 26 10.43 15.45 -7.85
N GLY A 27 9.32 14.79 -7.52
CA GLY A 27 7.98 15.32 -7.69
C GLY A 27 7.47 15.39 -9.12
N ARG A 28 7.95 14.55 -10.03
CA ARG A 28 7.44 14.54 -11.41
C ARG A 28 6.05 13.93 -11.51
N TYR A 29 5.88 12.73 -10.99
CA TYR A 29 4.62 11.99 -11.03
C TYR A 29 3.89 12.07 -9.70
N ILE A 30 2.57 12.24 -9.76
CA ILE A 30 1.66 12.20 -8.61
C ILE A 30 0.59 11.14 -8.87
N ALA A 31 0.47 10.17 -7.98
CA ALA A 31 -0.61 9.19 -8.00
C ALA A 31 -1.71 9.60 -7.02
N PHE A 32 -2.97 9.49 -7.42
CA PHE A 32 -4.12 9.90 -6.61
C PHE A 32 -5.37 9.11 -7.01
N GLU A 33 -6.33 9.00 -6.09
CA GLU A 33 -7.65 8.44 -6.37
C GLU A 33 -8.66 9.54 -6.72
N SER A 34 -9.61 9.25 -7.61
CA SER A 34 -10.69 10.18 -7.97
C SER A 34 -11.91 9.45 -8.55
N LYS A 35 -13.10 10.05 -8.41
CA LYS A 35 -14.34 9.67 -9.12
C LYS A 35 -14.61 10.54 -10.35
N ALA A 36 -13.73 11.49 -10.64
CA ALA A 36 -13.97 12.47 -11.70
C ALA A 36 -13.89 11.82 -13.09
N THR A 37 -14.93 12.06 -13.88
CA THR A 37 -15.16 11.41 -15.18
C THR A 37 -14.50 12.12 -16.36
N ASN A 38 -13.85 13.25 -16.09
CA ASN A 38 -13.25 14.13 -17.09
C ASN A 38 -11.71 14.17 -17.05
N LEU A 39 -11.07 13.35 -16.21
CA LEU A 39 -9.60 13.32 -16.11
C LEU A 39 -8.95 12.59 -17.29
N VAL A 40 -9.66 11.61 -17.87
CA VAL A 40 -9.27 10.81 -19.04
C VAL A 40 -10.51 10.49 -19.88
N PRO A 41 -11.05 11.44 -20.65
CA PRO A 41 -12.37 11.31 -21.29
C PRO A 41 -12.58 10.06 -22.16
N ASP A 42 -11.52 9.54 -22.78
CA ASP A 42 -11.60 8.34 -23.63
C ASP A 42 -11.49 7.01 -22.85
N GLN A 43 -11.29 7.07 -21.53
CA GLN A 43 -11.02 5.91 -20.67
C GLN A 43 -11.91 5.87 -19.43
N ASP A 44 -12.95 6.69 -19.34
CA ASP A 44 -13.89 6.71 -18.21
C ASP A 44 -15.32 6.46 -18.71
N PRO A 45 -16.00 5.39 -18.24
CA PRO A 45 -17.35 5.06 -18.68
C PRO A 45 -18.45 5.86 -17.97
N ASP A 46 -18.11 6.81 -17.07
CA ASP A 46 -19.06 7.52 -16.22
C ASP A 46 -19.85 6.54 -15.32
N ASP A 47 -19.14 5.59 -14.72
CA ASP A 47 -19.70 4.51 -13.89
C ASP A 47 -19.71 4.83 -12.38
N ASN A 48 -19.28 6.03 -11.99
CA ASN A 48 -19.19 6.51 -10.60
C ASN A 48 -18.24 5.69 -9.70
N HIS A 49 -17.31 4.92 -10.27
CA HIS A 49 -16.27 4.21 -9.52
C HIS A 49 -15.06 5.11 -9.24
N ARG A 50 -14.44 4.93 -8.06
CA ARG A 50 -13.13 5.51 -7.75
C ARG A 50 -12.04 4.80 -8.52
N ASN A 51 -11.11 5.57 -9.04
CA ASN A 51 -10.02 5.09 -9.87
C ASN A 51 -8.69 5.70 -9.46
N ILE A 52 -7.61 5.00 -9.75
CA ILE A 52 -6.25 5.48 -9.55
C ILE A 52 -5.77 6.15 -10.83
N PHE A 53 -5.27 7.38 -10.67
CA PHE A 53 -4.70 8.18 -11.73
C PHE A 53 -3.25 8.53 -11.41
N VAL A 54 -2.45 8.72 -12.46
CA VAL A 54 -1.10 9.27 -12.37
C VAL A 54 -1.02 10.52 -13.24
N HIS A 55 -0.62 11.63 -12.64
CA HIS A 55 -0.38 12.90 -13.33
C HIS A 55 1.12 13.14 -13.48
N ASP A 56 1.59 13.33 -14.71
CA ASP A 56 2.95 13.78 -15.01
C ASP A 56 2.99 15.31 -15.02
N ARG A 57 3.64 15.90 -14.01
CA ARG A 57 3.76 17.35 -13.86
C ARG A 57 4.64 18.01 -14.91
N LEU A 58 5.49 17.24 -15.61
CA LEU A 58 6.34 17.78 -16.67
C LEU A 58 5.52 18.01 -17.95
N THR A 59 4.67 17.05 -18.32
CA THR A 59 3.89 17.09 -19.56
C THR A 59 2.47 17.61 -19.36
N GLY A 60 1.96 17.62 -18.12
CA GLY A 60 0.58 17.93 -17.79
C GLY A 60 -0.41 16.81 -18.11
N THR A 61 0.07 15.62 -18.47
CA THR A 61 -0.79 14.50 -18.87
C THR A 61 -1.22 13.67 -17.66
N THR A 62 -2.50 13.27 -17.63
CA THR A 62 -3.04 12.32 -16.65
C THR A 62 -3.39 11.01 -17.33
N VAL A 63 -3.10 9.89 -16.68
CA VAL A 63 -3.43 8.54 -17.15
C VAL A 63 -4.09 7.73 -16.03
N ARG A 64 -4.99 6.80 -16.36
CA ARG A 64 -5.59 5.85 -15.41
C ARG A 64 -4.64 4.67 -15.20
N ALA A 65 -4.29 4.38 -13.94
CA ALA A 65 -3.45 3.25 -13.54
C ALA A 65 -4.26 2.00 -13.19
N SER A 66 -5.49 2.16 -12.69
CA SER A 66 -6.38 1.06 -12.29
C SER A 66 -7.28 0.55 -13.42
N LEU A 67 -6.71 0.36 -14.62
CA LEU A 67 -7.45 -0.22 -15.76
C LEU A 67 -7.64 -1.73 -15.59
N GLY A 68 -8.75 -2.24 -16.12
CA GLY A 68 -9.00 -3.66 -16.29
C GLY A 68 -8.01 -4.32 -17.26
N VAL A 69 -8.11 -5.64 -17.39
CA VAL A 69 -7.39 -6.38 -18.44
C VAL A 69 -7.74 -5.80 -19.83
N ASP A 70 -6.78 -5.77 -20.75
CA ASP A 70 -6.93 -5.20 -22.09
C ASP A 70 -7.43 -3.74 -22.14
N SER A 71 -7.21 -2.99 -21.05
CA SER A 71 -7.69 -1.61 -20.89
C SER A 71 -9.22 -1.46 -20.81
N GLU A 72 -9.91 -2.54 -20.42
CA GLU A 72 -11.33 -2.47 -20.07
C GLU A 72 -11.54 -1.65 -18.79
N ASN A 73 -12.80 -1.29 -18.55
CA ASN A 73 -13.16 -0.59 -17.32
C ASN A 73 -13.22 -1.57 -16.14
N PRO A 74 -12.57 -1.23 -15.01
CA PRO A 74 -12.74 -1.98 -13.77
C PRO A 74 -14.22 -1.96 -13.34
N ASP A 75 -14.70 -3.07 -12.81
CA ASP A 75 -16.09 -3.27 -12.38
C ASP A 75 -16.39 -2.76 -10.94
N ASN A 76 -15.42 -2.10 -10.29
CA ASN A 76 -15.55 -1.56 -8.93
C ASN A 76 -14.45 -0.54 -8.57
N ASP A 77 -14.55 0.03 -7.37
CA ASP A 77 -13.63 1.04 -6.83
C ASP A 77 -12.18 0.56 -6.66
N SER A 78 -11.22 1.44 -6.95
CA SER A 78 -9.81 1.35 -6.55
C SER A 78 -9.42 2.51 -5.65
N ASP A 79 -8.57 2.26 -4.65
CA ASP A 79 -8.14 3.23 -3.65
C ASP A 79 -6.70 3.00 -3.13
N PHE A 80 -6.20 3.96 -2.36
CA PHE A 80 -4.91 3.91 -1.67
C PHE A 80 -3.68 3.72 -2.58
N PRO A 81 -3.44 4.65 -3.52
CA PRO A 81 -2.30 4.55 -4.42
C PRO A 81 -0.97 4.85 -3.72
N SER A 82 0.09 4.15 -4.14
CA SER A 82 1.48 4.39 -3.76
C SER A 82 2.37 4.25 -4.99
N ILE A 83 3.22 5.25 -5.25
CA ILE A 83 4.05 5.32 -6.46
C ILE A 83 5.55 5.18 -6.15
N SER A 84 6.29 4.44 -6.98
CA SER A 84 7.74 4.31 -6.89
C SER A 84 8.46 5.63 -7.16
N ALA A 85 9.73 5.72 -6.76
CA ALA A 85 10.48 6.96 -6.86
C ALA A 85 10.69 7.44 -8.31
N ASP A 86 10.82 6.51 -9.24
CA ASP A 86 10.93 6.79 -10.67
C ASP A 86 9.57 7.01 -11.36
N GLY A 87 8.46 6.73 -10.68
CA GLY A 87 7.11 6.84 -11.21
C GLY A 87 6.65 5.66 -12.09
N ASN A 88 7.46 4.62 -12.25
CA ASN A 88 7.16 3.51 -13.15
C ASN A 88 6.18 2.50 -12.57
N LEU A 89 6.12 2.36 -11.25
CA LEU A 89 5.26 1.38 -10.58
C LEU A 89 4.27 2.09 -9.65
N VAL A 90 3.01 1.67 -9.73
CA VAL A 90 1.93 2.14 -8.85
C VAL A 90 1.31 0.95 -8.15
N ALA A 91 1.48 0.86 -6.84
CA ALA A 91 0.76 -0.08 -5.99
C ALA A 91 -0.58 0.54 -5.56
N PHE A 92 -1.65 -0.25 -5.54
CA PHE A 92 -2.99 0.21 -5.13
C PHE A 92 -3.87 -0.97 -4.71
N ARG A 93 -4.92 -0.67 -3.94
CA ARG A 93 -5.96 -1.65 -3.63
C ARG A 93 -7.12 -1.50 -4.62
N SER A 94 -7.73 -2.60 -5.01
CA SER A 94 -8.92 -2.59 -5.85
C SER A 94 -9.97 -3.60 -5.40
N LYS A 95 -11.22 -3.16 -5.36
CA LYS A 95 -12.40 -4.01 -5.17
C LYS A 95 -12.86 -4.68 -6.46
N ALA A 96 -12.34 -4.24 -7.59
CA ALA A 96 -12.72 -4.75 -8.89
C ALA A 96 -12.16 -6.15 -9.12
N THR A 97 -12.95 -6.99 -9.79
CA THR A 97 -12.66 -8.40 -10.01
C THR A 97 -12.04 -8.68 -11.37
N ASN A 98 -12.04 -7.71 -12.28
CA ASN A 98 -11.64 -7.85 -13.69
C ASN A 98 -10.33 -7.12 -14.04
N LEU A 99 -9.42 -6.93 -13.06
CA LEU A 99 -8.10 -6.30 -13.30
C LEU A 99 -7.09 -7.24 -13.95
N LEU A 100 -7.40 -8.54 -13.97
CA LEU A 100 -6.61 -9.60 -14.58
C LEU A 100 -7.50 -10.43 -15.51
N ALA A 101 -6.87 -11.30 -16.32
CA ALA A 101 -7.59 -12.19 -17.22
C ALA A 101 -8.51 -13.17 -16.47
N ASP A 102 -8.03 -13.72 -15.35
CA ASP A 102 -8.84 -14.52 -14.44
C ASP A 102 -9.45 -13.62 -13.35
N PRO A 103 -10.75 -13.78 -13.04
CA PRO A 103 -11.40 -12.99 -12.00
C PRO A 103 -10.72 -13.13 -10.64
N SER A 104 -10.55 -12.01 -9.94
CA SER A 104 -9.98 -11.96 -8.60
C SER A 104 -11.05 -11.85 -7.50
N PRO A 105 -10.72 -12.20 -6.25
CA PRO A 105 -11.47 -11.71 -5.10
C PRO A 105 -11.54 -10.17 -5.06
N SER A 106 -12.48 -9.63 -4.28
CA SER A 106 -12.57 -8.19 -4.04
C SER A 106 -11.57 -7.74 -2.97
N GLY A 107 -11.01 -6.54 -3.12
CA GLY A 107 -10.14 -5.93 -2.13
C GLY A 107 -8.69 -6.39 -2.22
N MET A 108 -8.23 -6.71 -3.42
CA MET A 108 -6.88 -7.21 -3.67
C MET A 108 -5.92 -6.04 -3.91
N ILE A 109 -4.63 -6.28 -3.66
CA ILE A 109 -3.57 -5.32 -3.91
C ILE A 109 -2.88 -5.66 -5.21
N TYR A 110 -2.70 -4.64 -6.03
CA TYR A 110 -2.10 -4.71 -7.35
C TYR A 110 -0.92 -3.77 -7.47
N VAL A 111 -0.01 -4.09 -8.37
CA VAL A 111 1.00 -3.18 -8.92
C VAL A 111 0.77 -3.04 -10.40
N ARG A 112 0.65 -1.80 -10.86
CA ARG A 112 0.65 -1.43 -12.28
C ARG A 112 2.05 -0.98 -12.69
N ASP A 113 2.60 -1.61 -13.69
CA ASP A 113 3.74 -1.08 -14.44
C ASP A 113 3.22 -0.09 -15.49
N MET A 114 3.62 1.16 -15.35
CA MET A 114 3.18 2.26 -16.19
C MET A 114 3.85 2.26 -17.57
N ALA A 115 5.03 1.65 -17.70
CA ALA A 115 5.78 1.57 -18.95
C ALA A 115 5.24 0.43 -19.84
N THR A 116 5.04 -0.76 -19.27
CA THR A 116 4.55 -1.94 -19.99
C THR A 116 3.03 -2.06 -20.00
N LYS A 117 2.34 -1.28 -19.15
CA LYS A 117 0.89 -1.34 -18.95
C LYS A 117 0.40 -2.70 -18.46
N THR A 118 1.21 -3.40 -17.66
CA THR A 118 0.84 -4.68 -17.05
C THR A 118 0.41 -4.51 -15.60
N THR A 119 -0.63 -5.23 -15.19
CA THR A 119 -1.10 -5.29 -13.79
C THR A 119 -0.72 -6.64 -13.19
N THR A 120 -0.23 -6.64 -11.95
CA THR A 120 0.11 -7.86 -11.21
C THR A 120 -0.50 -7.80 -9.81
N MET A 121 -1.16 -8.87 -9.39
CA MET A 121 -1.65 -9.00 -8.01
C MET A 121 -0.50 -9.38 -7.08
N VAL A 122 -0.38 -8.68 -5.95
CA VAL A 122 0.75 -8.84 -5.01
C VAL A 122 0.30 -9.27 -3.61
N SER A 123 -0.99 -9.14 -3.29
CA SER A 123 -1.60 -9.75 -2.09
C SER A 123 -1.88 -11.24 -2.35
N VAL A 124 -0.81 -12.02 -2.45
CA VAL A 124 -0.85 -13.45 -2.76
C VAL A 124 0.02 -14.24 -1.78
N TYR A 125 -0.30 -15.53 -1.62
CA TYR A 125 0.57 -16.49 -0.95
C TYR A 125 1.85 -16.73 -1.76
N ASN A 126 2.84 -17.41 -1.17
CA ASN A 126 4.09 -17.75 -1.87
C ASN A 126 3.93 -18.74 -3.04
N ASP A 127 2.81 -19.46 -3.10
CA ASP A 127 2.44 -20.30 -4.24
C ASP A 127 1.74 -19.52 -5.38
N GLY A 128 1.53 -18.20 -5.19
CA GLY A 128 0.89 -17.31 -6.15
C GLY A 128 -0.63 -17.25 -6.07
N ASN A 129 -1.27 -18.04 -5.19
CA ASN A 129 -2.72 -17.99 -5.04
C ASN A 129 -3.16 -16.67 -4.36
N PRO A 130 -4.30 -16.10 -4.78
CA PRO A 130 -4.91 -14.95 -4.10
C PRO A 130 -5.08 -15.18 -2.60
N ALA A 131 -4.62 -14.23 -1.78
CA ALA A 131 -5.00 -14.16 -0.37
C ALA A 131 -6.42 -13.60 -0.25
N ALA A 132 -7.27 -14.18 0.61
CA ALA A 132 -8.58 -13.59 0.87
C ALA A 132 -8.41 -12.29 1.69
N GLU A 133 -9.22 -11.27 1.36
CA GLU A 133 -9.38 -9.99 2.05
C GLU A 133 -8.10 -9.21 2.44
N THR A 134 -7.79 -8.18 1.66
CA THR A 134 -6.80 -7.15 2.02
C THR A 134 -7.50 -5.83 2.30
N TYR A 135 -7.35 -5.29 3.50
CA TYR A 135 -8.12 -4.10 3.90
C TYR A 135 -7.26 -2.87 4.19
N TYR A 136 -5.95 -2.99 4.38
CA TYR A 136 -5.08 -1.83 4.58
C TYR A 136 -4.15 -1.51 3.40
N THR A 137 -3.59 -0.31 3.48
CA THR A 137 -2.86 0.45 2.44
C THR A 137 -1.60 -0.26 1.94
N PRO A 138 -1.45 -0.48 0.63
CA PRO A 138 -0.16 -0.81 0.08
C PRO A 138 0.80 0.38 0.12
N THR A 139 2.08 0.09 0.31
CA THR A 139 3.18 1.02 0.07
C THR A 139 4.20 0.35 -0.82
N ILE A 140 4.75 1.07 -1.80
CA ILE A 140 5.86 0.59 -2.62
C ILE A 140 7.15 1.32 -2.24
N SER A 141 8.24 0.55 -2.15
CA SER A 141 9.59 1.09 -1.95
C SER A 141 10.01 2.01 -3.09
N GLY A 142 10.92 2.94 -2.81
CA GLY A 142 11.40 3.91 -3.79
C GLY A 142 12.03 3.27 -5.03
N ASN A 143 12.79 2.19 -4.85
CA ASN A 143 13.37 1.41 -5.95
C ASN A 143 12.35 0.52 -6.69
N GLY A 144 11.09 0.50 -6.26
CA GLY A 144 10.02 -0.27 -6.89
C GLY A 144 10.07 -1.78 -6.66
N ARG A 145 11.03 -2.31 -5.90
CA ARG A 145 11.18 -3.78 -5.75
C ARG A 145 10.24 -4.40 -4.74
N TYR A 146 9.93 -3.68 -3.67
CA TYR A 146 9.19 -4.21 -2.54
C TYR A 146 7.86 -3.50 -2.36
N VAL A 147 6.81 -4.26 -2.06
CA VAL A 147 5.49 -3.75 -1.65
C VAL A 147 5.18 -4.26 -0.25
N ALA A 148 4.87 -3.36 0.67
CA ALA A 148 4.37 -3.73 1.99
C ALA A 148 2.89 -3.43 2.12
N PHE A 149 2.18 -4.27 2.85
CA PHE A 149 0.73 -4.16 3.07
C PHE A 149 0.33 -4.89 4.35
N SER A 150 -0.95 -4.82 4.72
CA SER A 150 -1.45 -5.53 5.90
C SER A 150 -2.74 -6.28 5.61
N THR A 151 -2.83 -7.48 6.18
CA THR A 151 -3.95 -8.42 6.07
C THR A 151 -3.98 -9.30 7.32
N ASP A 152 -5.12 -9.89 7.63
CA ASP A 152 -5.30 -10.93 8.64
C ASP A 152 -5.17 -12.36 8.06
N ALA A 153 -4.91 -12.47 6.75
CA ALA A 153 -4.53 -13.72 6.12
C ALA A 153 -3.10 -14.12 6.50
N ALA A 154 -2.92 -15.39 6.88
CA ALA A 154 -1.61 -15.98 7.19
C ALA A 154 -0.84 -16.29 5.90
N LEU A 155 -0.12 -15.31 5.33
CA LEU A 155 0.57 -15.46 4.03
C LEU A 155 1.83 -16.31 4.09
N VAL A 156 2.32 -16.59 5.31
CA VAL A 156 3.48 -17.42 5.57
C VAL A 156 3.17 -18.42 6.70
N PRO A 157 3.79 -19.61 6.73
CA PRO A 157 3.44 -20.66 7.70
C PRO A 157 3.68 -20.29 9.16
N GLU A 158 4.63 -19.39 9.43
CA GLU A 158 4.89 -18.91 10.78
C GLU A 158 3.78 -17.99 11.33
N ASP A 159 2.97 -17.37 10.47
CA ASP A 159 1.84 -16.56 10.95
C ASP A 159 0.69 -17.44 11.45
N THR A 160 0.47 -17.42 12.76
CA THR A 160 -0.51 -18.27 13.45
C THR A 160 -1.30 -17.51 14.53
N ASN A 161 -1.15 -16.19 14.61
CA ASN A 161 -1.75 -15.37 15.68
C ASN A 161 -3.22 -14.97 15.40
N GLY A 162 -3.67 -15.06 14.14
CA GLY A 162 -4.98 -14.59 13.70
C GLY A 162 -5.18 -13.09 13.89
N LYS A 163 -4.11 -12.29 13.75
CA LYS A 163 -4.12 -10.83 13.84
C LYS A 163 -3.81 -10.22 12.49
N TRP A 164 -4.03 -8.92 12.42
CA TRP A 164 -3.57 -8.17 11.27
C TRP A 164 -2.07 -8.02 11.35
N ASP A 165 -1.40 -8.41 10.29
CA ASP A 165 0.03 -8.38 10.23
C ASP A 165 0.51 -7.62 9.01
N VAL A 166 1.72 -7.08 9.12
CA VAL A 166 2.41 -6.40 8.04
C VAL A 166 3.24 -7.41 7.29
N TYR A 167 3.06 -7.45 5.98
CA TYR A 167 3.78 -8.29 5.05
C TYR A 167 4.59 -7.47 4.08
N LEU A 168 5.68 -8.05 3.56
CA LEU A 168 6.48 -7.50 2.47
C LEU A 168 6.53 -8.52 1.32
N ARG A 169 6.11 -8.11 0.13
CA ARG A 169 6.29 -8.85 -1.12
C ARG A 169 7.49 -8.32 -1.88
N ASP A 170 8.43 -9.18 -2.21
CA ASP A 170 9.49 -8.93 -3.19
C ASP A 170 8.95 -9.19 -4.60
N LEU A 171 8.82 -8.14 -5.41
CA LEU A 171 8.28 -8.24 -6.78
C LEU A 171 9.26 -8.93 -7.74
N ARG A 172 10.54 -8.97 -7.40
CA ARG A 172 11.56 -9.63 -8.23
C ARG A 172 11.60 -11.13 -7.98
N GLU A 173 11.61 -11.52 -6.71
CA GLU A 173 11.73 -12.93 -6.31
C GLU A 173 10.37 -13.63 -6.18
N GLY A 174 9.27 -12.88 -6.12
CA GLY A 174 7.93 -13.43 -5.95
C GLY A 174 7.69 -14.02 -4.57
N THR A 175 8.41 -13.54 -3.55
CA THR A 175 8.34 -14.05 -2.17
C THR A 175 7.71 -13.04 -1.22
N THR A 176 6.91 -13.54 -0.29
CA THR A 176 6.29 -12.79 0.81
C THR A 176 6.96 -13.17 2.13
N ILE A 177 7.27 -12.18 2.97
CA ILE A 177 7.75 -12.35 4.35
C ILE A 177 6.86 -11.59 5.34
N LEU A 178 6.81 -12.09 6.57
CA LEU A 178 6.15 -11.42 7.70
C LEU A 178 7.09 -10.37 8.33
N VAL A 179 6.64 -9.11 8.37
CA VAL A 179 7.42 -7.97 8.89
C VAL A 179 7.16 -7.78 10.39
N SER A 180 5.90 -7.83 10.82
CA SER A 180 5.47 -7.63 12.21
C SER A 180 5.65 -8.87 13.10
N GLN A 181 6.75 -9.60 12.92
CA GLN A 181 7.06 -10.77 13.73
C GLN A 181 7.29 -10.41 15.19
N ASN A 182 6.87 -11.28 16.10
CA ASN A 182 7.27 -11.20 17.49
C ASN A 182 8.81 -11.38 17.64
N ALA A 183 9.32 -11.07 18.83
CA ALA A 183 10.75 -11.05 19.12
C ALA A 183 11.46 -12.41 18.93
N THR A 184 10.72 -13.52 18.95
CA THR A 184 11.26 -14.87 18.74
C THR A 184 11.21 -15.31 17.28
N ALA A 185 10.62 -14.50 16.39
CA ALA A 185 10.48 -14.76 14.96
C ALA A 185 9.81 -16.11 14.62
N ILE A 186 8.91 -16.57 15.49
CA ILE A 186 8.13 -17.81 15.28
C ILE A 186 6.64 -17.54 15.00
N ASN A 187 6.21 -16.27 15.11
CA ASN A 187 4.84 -15.84 14.88
C ASN A 187 4.79 -14.32 14.61
N GLY A 188 3.64 -13.82 14.17
CA GLY A 188 3.31 -12.39 14.23
C GLY A 188 3.19 -11.89 15.68
N GLY A 189 3.06 -10.58 15.82
CA GLY A 189 2.86 -9.92 17.11
C GLY A 189 1.58 -10.35 17.81
N ASN A 190 1.49 -10.15 19.12
CA ASN A 190 0.30 -10.53 19.90
C ASN A 190 -0.95 -9.66 19.66
N TYR A 191 -0.85 -8.57 18.90
CA TYR A 191 -1.95 -7.69 18.50
C TYR A 191 -1.71 -7.14 17.09
N ASP A 192 -2.72 -6.42 16.56
CA ASP A 192 -2.73 -5.92 15.19
C ASP A 192 -1.59 -4.94 14.85
N SER A 193 -1.05 -5.11 13.66
CA SER A 193 -0.03 -4.28 13.01
C SER A 193 -0.54 -3.80 11.64
N SER A 194 -0.28 -2.53 11.32
CA SER A 194 -0.85 -1.87 10.14
C SER A 194 -0.04 -0.65 9.67
N PHE A 195 -0.47 -0.05 8.56
CA PHE A 195 0.09 1.19 7.98
C PHE A 195 1.60 1.12 7.73
N PRO A 196 2.07 0.15 6.93
CA PRO A 196 3.48 0.06 6.61
C PRO A 196 3.95 1.24 5.76
N MET A 197 5.21 1.61 5.94
CA MET A 197 5.97 2.52 5.08
C MET A 197 7.33 1.91 4.79
N LEU A 198 7.84 2.08 3.58
CA LEU A 198 9.14 1.55 3.18
C LEU A 198 10.17 2.67 2.98
N SER A 199 11.39 2.37 3.39
CA SER A 199 12.59 3.08 2.92
C SER A 199 12.75 2.95 1.40
N PHE A 200 13.54 3.85 0.80
CA PHE A 200 13.74 3.89 -0.65
C PHE A 200 14.21 2.54 -1.22
N ASP A 201 15.20 1.93 -0.59
CA ASP A 201 15.79 0.67 -1.02
C ASP A 201 15.05 -0.57 -0.49
N GLY A 202 14.11 -0.38 0.43
CA GLY A 202 13.42 -1.46 1.13
C GLY A 202 14.28 -2.15 2.18
N ALA A 203 15.33 -1.51 2.71
CA ALA A 203 16.11 -2.05 3.81
C ALA A 203 15.40 -1.95 5.17
N PHE A 204 14.49 -0.97 5.29
CA PHE A 204 13.68 -0.73 6.49
C PHE A 204 12.19 -0.61 6.17
N ALA A 205 11.35 -1.15 7.06
CA ALA A 205 9.91 -0.95 7.08
C ALA A 205 9.48 -0.30 8.41
N LEU A 206 8.78 0.83 8.36
CA LEU A 206 8.07 1.40 9.51
C LEU A 206 6.64 0.89 9.52
N PHE A 207 6.06 0.67 10.70
CA PHE A 207 4.66 0.29 10.83
C PHE A 207 4.11 0.66 12.21
N THR A 208 2.78 0.78 12.28
CA THR A 208 2.05 1.04 13.52
C THR A 208 1.54 -0.29 14.08
N THR A 209 1.69 -0.53 15.38
CA THR A 209 1.26 -1.79 16.00
C THR A 209 0.75 -1.59 17.41
N TRP A 210 -0.24 -2.40 17.80
CA TRP A 210 -0.68 -2.54 19.18
C TRP A 210 0.07 -3.65 19.93
N ALA A 211 0.92 -4.40 19.22
CA ALA A 211 1.63 -5.53 19.78
C ALA A 211 2.69 -5.08 20.78
N THR A 212 2.88 -5.90 21.81
CA THR A 212 3.75 -5.60 22.95
C THR A 212 4.97 -6.51 23.01
N ASP A 213 5.11 -7.45 22.07
CA ASP A 213 6.08 -8.55 22.07
C ASP A 213 7.00 -8.57 20.85
N LEU A 214 7.09 -7.47 20.10
CA LEU A 214 7.91 -7.38 18.89
C LEU A 214 9.42 -7.27 19.14
N ILE A 215 9.81 -6.94 20.37
CA ILE A 215 11.22 -6.82 20.78
C ILE A 215 11.52 -7.67 22.02
N PRO A 216 12.78 -8.12 22.22
CA PRO A 216 13.17 -8.86 23.41
C PRO A 216 12.84 -8.10 24.70
N GLY A 217 12.21 -8.77 25.66
CA GLY A 217 11.74 -8.16 26.90
C GLY A 217 10.39 -7.43 26.80
N GLY A 218 9.88 -7.26 25.58
CA GLY A 218 8.60 -6.60 25.32
C GLY A 218 8.61 -5.10 25.56
N ALA A 219 7.54 -4.45 25.10
CA ALA A 219 7.28 -3.03 25.25
C ALA A 219 5.80 -2.83 25.57
N PRO A 220 5.37 -3.10 26.81
CA PRO A 220 3.97 -3.03 27.19
C PRO A 220 3.43 -1.61 27.03
N SER A 221 2.35 -1.48 26.27
CA SER A 221 1.59 -0.25 26.07
C SER A 221 0.15 -0.62 25.76
N ILE A 222 -0.80 0.19 26.23
CA ILE A 222 -2.20 0.11 25.80
C ILE A 222 -2.47 0.96 24.55
N TYR A 223 -1.45 1.67 24.07
CA TYR A 223 -1.52 2.56 22.91
C TYR A 223 -0.69 2.02 21.77
N ALA A 224 -1.21 2.12 20.55
CA ALA A 224 -0.46 1.87 19.33
C ALA A 224 0.90 2.61 19.31
N GLN A 225 1.96 1.89 18.93
CA GLN A 225 3.33 2.37 18.85
C GLN A 225 3.86 2.22 17.42
N VAL A 226 4.93 2.94 17.11
CA VAL A 226 5.63 2.84 15.83
C VAL A 226 6.90 2.03 16.00
N TYR A 227 7.05 1.00 15.16
CA TYR A 227 8.25 0.17 15.08
C TYR A 227 8.91 0.32 13.71
N VAL A 228 10.21 0.08 13.67
CA VAL A 228 10.98 -0.14 12.45
C VAL A 228 11.45 -1.60 12.43
N ARG A 229 11.28 -2.27 11.28
CA ARG A 229 11.91 -3.54 10.97
C ARG A 229 13.12 -3.28 10.10
N ASP A 230 14.30 -3.74 10.54
CA ASP A 230 15.45 -3.97 9.69
C ASP A 230 15.22 -5.26 8.89
N LEU A 231 15.00 -5.12 7.58
CA LEU A 231 14.67 -6.22 6.69
C LEU A 231 15.90 -7.05 6.29
N LEU A 232 17.11 -6.53 6.50
CA LEU A 232 18.35 -7.26 6.28
C LEU A 232 18.67 -8.18 7.46
N ASN A 233 18.48 -7.68 8.68
CA ASN A 233 18.83 -8.40 9.91
C ASN A 233 17.64 -9.12 10.56
N GLY A 234 16.41 -8.84 10.13
CA GLY A 234 15.22 -9.45 10.70
C GLY A 234 14.95 -8.99 12.14
N LEU A 235 15.24 -7.74 12.46
CA LEU A 235 15.09 -7.19 13.81
C LEU A 235 14.08 -6.05 13.83
N ASN A 236 13.21 -6.06 14.84
CA ASN A 236 12.32 -4.95 15.14
C ASN A 236 12.95 -4.03 16.18
N ASP A 237 12.68 -2.74 16.09
CA ASP A 237 13.05 -1.73 17.07
C ASP A 237 11.88 -0.76 17.31
N LEU A 238 11.63 -0.43 18.58
CA LEU A 238 10.61 0.54 18.97
C LEU A 238 11.10 1.98 18.71
N VAL A 239 10.44 2.66 17.76
CA VAL A 239 10.79 4.03 17.37
C VAL A 239 10.11 5.07 18.26
N SER A 240 8.83 4.87 18.60
CA SER A 240 8.07 5.78 19.46
C SER A 240 8.41 5.58 20.93
N SER A 241 9.68 5.76 21.30
CA SER A 241 10.18 5.63 22.66
C SER A 241 10.97 6.84 23.14
N THR A 242 11.06 6.98 24.46
CA THR A 242 11.98 7.91 25.11
C THR A 242 13.44 7.44 24.93
N PRO A 243 14.46 8.29 25.18
CA PRO A 243 15.87 7.85 25.15
C PRO A 243 16.19 6.67 26.08
N ALA A 244 15.36 6.42 27.10
CA ALA A 244 15.46 5.26 27.99
C ALA A 244 14.73 4.01 27.45
N LYS A 245 14.30 4.01 26.18
CA LYS A 245 13.53 2.95 25.50
C LYS A 245 12.18 2.63 26.14
N VAL A 246 11.57 3.59 26.83
CA VAL A 246 10.20 3.47 27.34
C VAL A 246 9.21 3.91 26.26
N PRO A 247 8.14 3.15 25.96
CA PRO A 247 7.13 3.54 24.97
C PRO A 247 6.49 4.90 25.24
N GLY A 248 6.04 5.56 24.18
CA GLY A 248 5.22 6.77 24.26
C GLY A 248 3.92 6.49 25.03
N ASN A 249 3.46 7.48 25.78
CA ASN A 249 2.28 7.34 26.65
C ASN A 249 0.94 7.70 25.96
N GLN A 250 0.94 7.78 24.63
CA GLN A 250 -0.21 7.99 23.75
C GLN A 250 0.01 7.29 22.42
N HIS A 251 -1.01 7.27 21.55
CA HIS A 251 -0.91 6.71 20.20
C HIS A 251 0.18 7.41 19.37
N SER A 252 1.02 6.60 18.74
CA SER A 252 1.91 7.00 17.65
C SER A 252 1.48 6.28 16.38
N CYS A 253 1.50 6.96 15.23
CA CYS A 253 1.05 6.39 13.96
C CYS A 253 1.91 6.85 12.76
N THR A 254 1.84 6.10 11.67
CA THR A 254 2.50 6.34 10.38
C THR A 254 1.55 6.86 9.28
N ARG A 255 0.27 7.11 9.62
CA ARG A 255 -0.77 7.64 8.72
C ARG A 255 -0.93 9.15 8.86
#